data_AF-A0A7J2R9E9-F1
#
_entry.id   AF-A0A7J2R9E9-F1
#
_cell.length_a   1.000
_cell.length_b   1.000
_cell.length_c   1.000
_cell.angle_alpha   90.00
_cell.angle_beta   90.00
_cell.angle_gamma   90.00
#
_symmetry.space_group_name_H-M   'P 1'
#
loop_
_entity.id
_entity.type
_entity.pdbx_description
1 polymer ?
#
loop_
_entity_poly.entity_id
_entity_poly.type
_entity_poly.pdbx_seq_one_letter_code
_entity_poly.pdbx_strand_id
1 'polypeptide(L)'
;MTKEREKMAFLPRGSIPLPNTVGTAPGVKINEGHTSIFILPGVPAEMKGIFRNIIIPILKEKKGKFIEKGFIFMGIGESQIAPYITRLEEKYPQLWIKTHPRIGLSVEVEVSITAFNVENGEKLADKALKEIKKIILKLKGEIKE
;
A
#
# COMPACT_ATOMS: atom_id res chain seq x y z
N MET A 1 4.19 -36.34 17.75
CA MET A 1 3.50 -35.32 16.94
C MET A 1 2.01 -35.63 16.98
N THR A 2 1.11 -34.64 16.96
CA THR A 2 -0.34 -34.93 16.96
C THR A 2 -0.83 -35.10 15.52
N LYS A 3 -1.92 -35.84 15.31
CA LYS A 3 -2.50 -36.07 13.97
C LYS A 3 -2.90 -34.76 13.29
N GLU A 4 -3.35 -33.77 14.08
CA GLU A 4 -3.70 -32.43 13.59
C GLU A 4 -2.46 -31.70 13.06
N ARG A 5 -1.30 -31.86 13.73
CA ARG A 5 -0.03 -31.29 13.28
C ARG A 5 0.53 -32.00 12.05
N GLU A 6 0.34 -33.32 11.94
CA GLU A 6 0.70 -34.09 10.75
C GLU A 6 -0.08 -33.63 9.53
N LYS A 7 -1.39 -33.37 9.69
CA LYS A 7 -2.24 -32.86 8.60
C LYS A 7 -1.74 -31.52 8.04
N MET A 8 -1.12 -30.66 8.84
CA MET A 8 -0.56 -29.38 8.37
C MET A 8 0.63 -29.55 7.41
N ALA A 9 1.25 -30.74 7.37
CA ALA A 9 2.31 -31.06 6.43
C ALA A 9 1.77 -31.61 5.08
N PHE A 10 0.46 -31.83 4.94
CA PHE A 10 -0.14 -32.27 3.68
C PHE A 10 -0.36 -31.08 2.75
N LEU A 11 0.40 -31.06 1.66
CA LEU A 11 0.35 -30.01 0.66
C LEU A 11 -0.20 -30.54 -0.67
N PRO A 12 -0.90 -29.71 -1.47
CA PRO A 12 -1.31 -30.06 -2.82
C PRO A 12 -0.11 -30.54 -3.66
N ARG A 13 -0.33 -31.56 -4.49
CA ARG A 13 0.70 -32.09 -5.38
C ARG A 13 1.21 -31.00 -6.32
N GLY A 14 2.54 -30.88 -6.45
CA GLY A 14 3.18 -29.87 -7.31
C GLY A 14 3.24 -28.46 -6.70
N SER A 15 2.79 -28.29 -5.46
CA SER A 15 2.95 -27.03 -4.73
C SER A 15 4.34 -26.89 -4.10
N ILE A 16 4.71 -25.65 -3.80
CA ILE A 16 5.97 -25.28 -3.17
C ILE A 16 5.67 -24.83 -1.73
N PRO A 17 6.23 -25.48 -0.69
CA PRO A 17 6.08 -25.02 0.68
C PRO A 17 6.76 -23.66 0.89
N LEU A 18 6.09 -22.77 1.63
CA LEU A 18 6.65 -21.49 2.06
C LEU A 18 6.98 -21.58 3.55
N PRO A 19 8.27 -21.53 3.94
CA PRO A 19 8.67 -21.65 5.33
C PRO A 19 8.01 -20.62 6.22
N ASN A 20 7.46 -21.08 7.35
CA ASN A 20 6.93 -20.23 8.40
C ASN A 20 7.89 -20.24 9.59
N THR A 21 8.63 -19.15 9.79
CA THR A 21 9.57 -19.03 10.92
C THR A 21 8.92 -18.50 12.20
N VAL A 22 7.66 -18.08 12.13
CA VAL A 22 6.91 -17.48 13.25
C VAL A 22 5.95 -18.49 13.88
N GLY A 23 5.48 -19.46 13.11
CA GLY A 23 4.56 -20.49 13.56
C GLY A 23 4.90 -21.87 13.01
N THR A 24 3.90 -22.74 12.93
CA THR A 24 4.10 -24.17 12.62
C THR A 24 3.56 -24.58 11.26
N ALA A 25 2.46 -23.97 10.79
CA ALA A 25 1.88 -24.28 9.49
C ALA A 25 2.65 -23.56 8.38
N PRO A 26 3.20 -24.26 7.37
CA PRO A 26 3.81 -23.60 6.24
C PRO A 26 2.74 -22.87 5.39
N GLY A 27 3.17 -21.85 4.66
CA GLY A 27 2.38 -21.35 3.53
C GLY A 27 2.55 -22.27 2.31
N VAL A 28 1.76 -22.03 1.27
CA VAL A 28 1.79 -22.82 0.03
C VAL A 28 1.80 -21.88 -1.17
N LYS A 29 2.68 -22.15 -2.13
CA LYS A 29 2.65 -21.53 -3.46
C LYS A 29 2.27 -22.57 -4.50
N ILE A 30 1.29 -22.24 -5.33
CA ILE A 30 0.86 -23.02 -6.48
C ILE A 30 1.05 -22.14 -7.73
N ASN A 31 1.61 -22.72 -8.79
CA ASN A 31 1.68 -22.07 -10.09
C ASN A 31 0.71 -22.77 -11.02
N GLU A 32 -0.31 -22.04 -11.49
CA GLU A 32 -1.30 -22.52 -12.46
C GLU A 32 -1.20 -21.65 -13.71
N GLY A 33 -0.52 -22.15 -14.75
CA GLY A 33 -0.19 -21.36 -15.93
C GLY A 33 0.61 -20.10 -15.60
N HIS A 34 0.05 -18.93 -15.95
CA HIS A 34 0.64 -17.62 -15.63
C HIS A 34 0.22 -17.06 -14.26
N THR A 35 -0.57 -17.81 -13.50
CA THR A 35 -1.12 -17.38 -12.20
C THR A 35 -0.34 -18.02 -11.06
N SER A 36 0.09 -17.20 -10.10
CA SER A 36 0.65 -17.68 -8.84
C SER A 36 -0.38 -17.51 -7.73
N ILE A 37 -0.72 -18.60 -7.05
CA ILE A 37 -1.65 -18.63 -5.92
C ILE A 37 -0.82 -18.84 -4.64
N PHE A 38 -1.03 -17.98 -3.66
CA PHE A 38 -0.38 -18.05 -2.34
C PHE A 38 -1.42 -18.32 -1.27
N ILE A 39 -1.25 -19.39 -0.51
CA ILE A 39 -2.10 -19.76 0.63
C ILE A 39 -1.28 -19.51 1.89
N LEU A 40 -1.80 -18.70 2.82
CA LEU A 40 -1.09 -18.26 4.01
C LEU A 40 -1.84 -18.65 5.29
N PRO A 41 -1.13 -18.79 6.43
CA PRO A 41 -1.76 -19.03 7.73
C PRO A 41 -2.73 -17.90 8.10
N GLY A 42 -3.79 -18.24 8.85
CA GLY A 42 -4.77 -17.26 9.33
C GLY A 42 -4.24 -16.33 10.43
N VAL A 43 -3.17 -16.73 11.14
CA VAL A 43 -2.57 -15.91 12.20
C VAL A 43 -1.83 -14.72 11.57
N PRO A 44 -2.21 -13.46 11.89
CA PRO A 44 -1.66 -12.29 11.21
C PRO A 44 -0.14 -12.16 11.29
N ALA A 45 0.48 -12.53 12.42
CA ALA A 45 1.92 -12.48 12.59
C ALA A 45 2.65 -13.46 11.66
N GLU A 46 2.14 -14.69 11.55
CA GLU A 46 2.68 -15.73 10.66
C GLU A 46 2.49 -15.34 9.19
N MET A 47 1.28 -14.94 8.81
CA MET A 47 0.95 -14.45 7.46
C MET A 47 1.88 -13.31 7.03
N LYS A 48 2.06 -12.30 7.90
CA LYS A 48 2.94 -11.15 7.63
C LYS A 48 4.40 -11.58 7.52
N GLY A 49 4.85 -12.55 8.32
CA GLY A 49 6.20 -13.11 8.26
C GLY A 49 6.50 -13.74 6.90
N ILE A 50 5.65 -14.65 6.44
CA ILE A 50 5.78 -15.30 5.12
C ILE A 50 5.70 -14.25 4.00
N PHE A 51 4.71 -13.35 4.08
CA PHE A 51 4.51 -12.35 3.04
C PHE A 51 5.73 -11.45 2.86
N ARG A 52 6.26 -10.89 3.96
CA ARG A 52 7.39 -9.96 3.91
C ARG A 52 8.70 -10.62 3.50
N ASN A 53 8.97 -11.81 4.03
CA ASN A 53 10.28 -12.45 3.87
C ASN A 53 10.38 -13.31 2.60
N ILE A 54 9.26 -13.80 2.07
CA ILE A 54 9.27 -14.74 0.94
C ILE A 54 8.49 -14.19 -0.26
N ILE A 55 7.26 -13.73 -0.06
CA ILE A 55 6.40 -13.30 -1.19
C ILE A 55 6.87 -11.97 -1.78
N ILE A 56 7.21 -10.97 -0.96
CA ILE A 56 7.70 -9.68 -1.46
C ILE A 56 8.94 -9.84 -2.37
N PRO A 57 9.99 -10.60 -2.00
CA PRO A 57 11.11 -10.88 -2.91
C PRO A 57 10.69 -11.48 -4.26
N ILE A 58 9.79 -12.48 -4.26
CA ILE A 58 9.25 -13.08 -5.49
C ILE A 58 8.51 -12.04 -6.35
N LEU A 59 7.75 -11.14 -5.72
CA LEU A 59 7.01 -10.09 -6.42
C LEU A 59 7.93 -8.96 -6.92
N LYS A 60 9.05 -8.68 -6.24
CA LYS A 60 10.02 -7.67 -6.68
C LYS A 60 10.75 -8.06 -7.97
N GLU A 61 10.85 -9.36 -8.26
CA GLU A 61 11.32 -9.84 -9.58
C GLU A 61 10.38 -9.38 -10.71
N LYS A 62 9.09 -9.15 -10.39
CA LYS A 62 8.15 -8.52 -11.32
C LYS A 62 8.38 -7.02 -11.32
N LYS A 63 8.76 -6.49 -12.48
CA LYS A 63 9.06 -5.07 -12.67
C LYS A 63 7.81 -4.23 -12.48
N GLY A 64 7.86 -3.31 -11.52
CA GLY A 64 6.88 -2.24 -11.35
C GLY A 64 7.45 -1.12 -10.49
N LYS A 65 7.19 0.14 -10.86
CA LYS A 65 7.55 1.32 -10.06
C LYS A 65 6.31 1.83 -9.35
N PHE A 66 6.22 1.60 -8.06
CA PHE A 66 5.17 2.16 -7.20
C PHE A 66 5.76 3.27 -6.35
N ILE A 67 5.08 4.41 -6.31
CA ILE A 67 5.43 5.56 -5.48
C ILE A 67 4.18 5.97 -4.73
N GLU A 68 4.31 6.17 -3.44
CA GLU A 68 3.30 6.78 -2.59
C GLU A 68 3.98 7.87 -1.76
N LYS A 69 3.48 9.10 -1.87
CA LYS A 69 3.97 10.24 -1.07
C LYS A 69 2.77 11.00 -0.54
N GLY A 70 2.86 11.51 0.69
CA GLY A 70 1.76 12.19 1.33
C GLY A 70 2.20 12.98 2.54
N PHE A 71 1.27 13.75 3.10
CA PHE A 71 1.44 14.44 4.38
C PHE A 71 0.08 14.72 5.01
N ILE A 72 0.09 15.07 6.30
CA ILE A 72 -1.11 15.41 7.04
C ILE A 72 -1.21 16.94 7.13
N PHE A 73 -2.42 17.47 7.01
CA PHE A 73 -2.72 18.87 7.27
C PHE A 73 -3.93 19.02 8.17
N MET A 74 -4.06 20.20 8.76
CA MET A 74 -5.11 20.55 9.72
C MET A 74 -5.63 21.96 9.49
N GLY A 75 -6.71 22.32 10.18
CA GLY A 75 -7.27 23.68 10.16
C GLY A 75 -8.17 23.99 8.96
N ILE A 76 -8.23 23.08 7.98
CA ILE A 76 -9.20 23.13 6.87
C ILE A 76 -9.80 21.73 6.65
N GLY A 77 -11.09 21.70 6.32
CA GLY A 77 -11.81 20.46 6.03
C GLY A 77 -11.57 19.94 4.62
N GLU A 78 -11.89 18.66 4.39
CA GLU A 78 -11.77 18.01 3.07
C GLU A 78 -12.59 18.73 1.99
N SER A 79 -13.80 19.19 2.31
CA SER A 79 -14.66 19.92 1.37
C SER A 79 -14.02 21.22 0.86
N GLN A 80 -13.14 21.84 1.64
CA GLN A 80 -12.46 23.09 1.25
C GLN A 80 -11.33 22.84 0.25
N ILE A 81 -10.64 21.70 0.35
CA ILE A 81 -9.52 21.37 -0.54
C ILE A 81 -9.99 20.61 -1.80
N ALA A 82 -11.14 19.91 -1.74
CA ALA A 82 -11.65 19.06 -2.82
C ALA A 82 -11.66 19.71 -4.22
N PRO A 83 -12.13 20.96 -4.42
CA PRO A 83 -12.12 21.59 -5.75
C PRO A 83 -10.71 21.78 -6.31
N TYR A 84 -9.71 21.93 -5.44
CA TYR A 84 -8.32 22.07 -5.84
C TYR A 84 -7.67 20.72 -6.13
N ILE A 85 -8.07 19.67 -5.41
CA ILE A 85 -7.66 18.29 -5.70
C ILE A 85 -8.18 17.88 -7.08
N THR A 86 -9.45 18.12 -7.39
CA THR A 86 -10.01 17.81 -8.72
C THR A 86 -9.23 18.48 -9.87
N ARG A 87 -8.84 19.75 -9.71
CA ARG A 87 -8.00 20.45 -10.70
C ARG A 87 -6.60 19.85 -10.82
N LEU A 88 -6.05 19.33 -9.73
CA LEU A 88 -4.74 18.66 -9.75
C LEU A 88 -4.83 17.27 -10.38
N GLU A 89 -5.92 16.54 -10.19
CA GLU A 89 -6.18 15.27 -10.87
C GLU A 89 -6.30 15.48 -12.38
N GLU A 90 -7.01 16.53 -12.83
CA GLU A 90 -7.09 16.91 -14.24
C GLU A 90 -5.72 17.30 -14.82
N LYS A 91 -4.89 17.99 -14.03
CA LYS A 91 -3.54 18.43 -14.45
C LYS A 91 -2.53 17.28 -14.45
N TYR A 92 -2.69 16.30 -13.57
CA TYR A 92 -1.80 15.16 -13.39
C TYR A 92 -2.58 13.84 -13.51
N PRO A 93 -3.18 13.51 -14.67
CA PRO A 93 -4.03 12.34 -14.84
C PRO A 93 -3.32 11.00 -14.62
N GLN A 94 -1.98 10.99 -14.62
CA GLN A 94 -1.15 9.83 -14.32
C GLN A 94 -0.93 9.60 -12.81
N LEU A 95 -1.31 10.55 -11.96
CA LEU A 95 -1.21 10.45 -10.51
C LEU A 95 -2.58 10.16 -9.90
N TRP A 96 -2.61 9.31 -8.89
CA TRP A 96 -3.79 9.09 -8.08
C TRP A 96 -3.69 9.94 -6.81
N ILE A 97 -4.50 10.98 -6.70
CA ILE A 97 -4.47 11.91 -5.57
C ILE A 97 -5.68 11.65 -4.70
N LYS A 98 -5.49 11.43 -3.40
CA LYS A 98 -6.59 11.12 -2.48
C LYS A 98 -6.47 11.94 -1.20
N THR A 99 -7.61 12.41 -0.71
CA THR A 99 -7.76 12.95 0.64
C THR A 99 -8.43 11.91 1.53
N HIS A 100 -8.03 11.86 2.80
CA HIS A 100 -8.68 11.01 3.79
C HIS A 100 -8.78 11.75 5.14
N PRO A 101 -9.99 12.01 5.65
CA PRO A 101 -10.14 12.59 6.97
C PRO A 101 -9.71 11.57 8.03
N ARG A 102 -8.84 11.99 8.95
CA ARG A 102 -8.46 11.15 10.10
C ARG A 102 -9.42 11.48 11.24
N ILE A 103 -10.01 10.44 11.81
CA ILE A 103 -10.92 10.58 12.95
C ILE A 103 -10.07 10.90 14.19
N GLY A 104 -10.23 12.10 14.76
CA GLY A 104 -9.49 12.61 15.91
C GLY A 104 -10.16 13.83 16.56
N LEU A 105 -9.53 14.39 17.60
CA LEU A 105 -10.03 15.59 18.32
C LEU A 105 -9.94 16.87 17.48
N SER A 106 -9.08 16.89 16.47
CA SER A 106 -8.88 17.99 15.52
C SER A 106 -9.28 17.55 14.10
N VAL A 107 -9.62 18.53 13.25
CA VAL A 107 -9.81 18.30 11.81
C VAL A 107 -8.45 18.03 11.18
N GLU A 108 -8.03 16.76 11.17
CA GLU A 108 -6.86 16.29 10.45
C GLU A 108 -7.27 15.61 9.15
N VAL A 109 -6.59 15.94 8.06
CA VAL A 109 -6.79 15.31 6.76
C VAL A 109 -5.44 14.88 6.21
N GLU A 110 -5.36 13.65 5.74
CA GLU A 110 -4.21 13.10 5.05
C GLU A 110 -4.39 13.29 3.54
N VAL A 111 -3.36 13.79 2.86
CA VAL A 111 -3.26 13.71 1.39
C VAL A 111 -2.25 12.65 1.03
N SER A 112 -2.62 11.75 0.13
CA SER A 112 -1.71 10.81 -0.51
C SER A 112 -1.74 10.95 -2.03
N ILE A 113 -0.57 10.81 -2.63
CA ILE A 113 -0.35 10.77 -4.07
C ILE A 113 0.34 9.47 -4.41
N THR A 114 -0.30 8.69 -5.27
CA THR A 114 0.19 7.40 -5.71
C THR A 114 0.47 7.42 -7.21
N ALA A 115 1.57 6.81 -7.63
CA ALA A 115 1.92 6.62 -9.03
C ALA A 115 2.36 5.17 -9.26
N PHE A 116 1.77 4.52 -10.26
CA PHE A 116 2.11 3.14 -10.64
C PHE A 116 2.60 3.08 -12.09
N ASN A 117 3.84 2.63 -12.27
CA ASN A 117 4.53 2.54 -13.56
C ASN A 117 4.57 3.86 -14.36
N VAL A 118 4.56 4.99 -13.66
CA VAL A 118 4.64 6.32 -14.28
C VAL A 118 6.10 6.73 -14.44
N GLU A 119 6.50 7.05 -15.67
CA GLU A 119 7.80 7.63 -15.94
C GLU A 119 7.93 8.99 -15.24
N ASN A 120 9.04 9.23 -14.53
CA ASN A 120 9.22 10.40 -13.68
C ASN A 120 8.13 10.58 -12.59
N GLY A 121 7.41 9.52 -12.21
CA GLY A 121 6.33 9.57 -11.23
C GLY A 121 6.73 10.24 -9.91
N GLU A 122 7.99 10.08 -9.49
CA GLU A 122 8.47 10.67 -8.24
C GLU A 122 8.54 12.20 -8.34
N LYS A 123 9.11 12.70 -9.43
CA LYS A 123 9.21 14.15 -9.70
C LYS A 123 7.82 14.77 -9.87
N LEU A 124 6.89 14.03 -10.49
CA LEU A 124 5.50 14.48 -10.67
C LEU A 124 4.77 14.55 -9.32
N ALA A 125 4.89 13.51 -8.49
CA ALA A 125 4.34 13.50 -7.15
C ALA A 125 4.90 14.65 -6.30
N ASP A 126 6.21 14.92 -6.35
CA ASP A 126 6.82 16.04 -5.64
C ASP A 126 6.30 17.41 -6.11
N LYS A 127 6.07 17.57 -7.42
CA LYS A 127 5.47 18.80 -7.97
C LYS A 127 4.03 18.96 -7.48
N ALA A 128 3.22 17.91 -7.56
CA ALA A 128 1.83 17.94 -7.11
C ALA A 128 1.75 18.21 -5.60
N LEU A 129 2.57 17.56 -4.77
CA LEU A 129 2.62 17.84 -3.33
C LEU A 129 3.01 19.29 -3.02
N LYS A 130 3.98 19.87 -3.75
CA LYS A 130 4.35 21.28 -3.59
C LYS A 130 3.18 22.21 -3.93
N GLU A 131 2.38 21.90 -4.94
CA GLU A 131 1.19 22.66 -5.29
C GLU A 131 0.10 22.54 -4.21
N ILE A 132 -0.16 21.33 -3.71
CA ILE A 132 -1.11 21.08 -2.61
C ILE A 132 -0.69 21.84 -1.36
N LYS A 133 0.59 21.79 -0.97
CA LYS A 133 1.11 22.55 0.18
C LYS A 133 0.84 24.06 0.05
N LYS A 134 1.05 24.64 -1.14
CA LYS A 134 0.75 26.05 -1.40
C LYS A 134 -0.74 26.37 -1.27
N ILE A 135 -1.61 25.48 -1.76
CA ILE A 135 -3.07 25.63 -1.65
C ILE A 135 -3.49 25.61 -0.18
N ILE A 136 -2.99 24.65 0.61
CA ILE A 136 -3.32 24.52 2.04
C ILE A 136 -2.92 25.78 2.80
N LEU A 137 -1.69 26.27 2.60
CA LEU A 137 -1.21 27.50 3.25
C LEU A 137 -2.04 28.73 2.84
N LYS A 138 -2.48 28.81 1.57
CA LYS A 138 -3.37 29.89 1.09
C LYS A 138 -4.75 29.83 1.76
N LEU A 139 -5.24 28.64 2.07
CA LEU A 139 -6.49 28.42 2.79
C LEU A 139 -6.35 28.56 4.32
N LYS A 140 -5.17 28.99 4.81
CA LYS A 140 -4.83 29.09 6.24
C LYS A 140 -4.84 27.74 6.99
N GLY A 141 -4.63 26.64 6.27
CA GLY A 141 -4.38 25.34 6.88
C GLY A 141 -2.94 25.20 7.36
N GLU A 142 -2.72 24.26 8.26
CA GLU A 142 -1.42 23.92 8.86
C GLU A 142 -0.93 22.57 8.33
N ILE A 143 0.35 22.45 8.00
CA ILE A 143 0.95 21.20 7.52
C ILE A 143 1.69 20.54 8.68
N LYS A 144 1.40 19.27 8.92
CA LYS A 144 2.07 18.43 9.91
C LYS A 144 3.13 17.60 9.18
N GLU A 145 4.40 17.92 9.42
CA GLU A 145 5.55 17.16 8.90
C GLU A 145 5.71 15.81 9.58
#